data_AF-A0A7X9FC94-F1
#
_entry.id   AF-A0A7X9FC94-F1
#
_cell.length_a   1.000
_cell.length_b   1.000
_cell.length_c   1.000
_cell.angle_alpha   90.00
_cell.angle_beta   90.00
_cell.angle_gamma   90.00
#
_symmetry.space_group_name_H-M   'P 1'
#
loop_
_entity.id
_entity.type
_entity.pdbx_description
1 polymer ?
#
loop_
_entity_poly.entity_id
_entity_poly.type
_entity_poly.pdbx_seq_one_letter_code
_entity_poly.pdbx_strand_id
1 'polypeptide(L)'
;MDIKTYIDDLFKYLEAFESGAADFDTEAFLQTYNGIYTVFQAMREQRDRAVAVDQIFLEKIKKVPLNASDLRQIVTQILITYFESEADIDGQSNKSYLYCRDLRPIKRDIAFFENTLAPMLFREGSLNNNYQLNHFLLKEIARYTNKFGTDVRTAAISPEDFNGLADPAKFLELMRRRLVLGENLLDDRTMLEFQLQGIGAFGKLGKKNKLLEYYLTHWGYLRTTSFWARFKRGCGQVWGKFKGAFASGRYFRLVMTQRPMAYFFYTVVVLFWLAAAIYVPILWKNYAQHRLQEFQTHATTVQSGGGQ
;
A
#
# COMPACT_ATOMS: atom_id res chain seq x y z
N MET A 1 34.97 8.97 0.43
CA MET A 1 34.95 7.95 -0.65
C MET A 1 34.69 8.68 -1.96
N ASP A 2 35.41 8.34 -3.02
CA ASP A 2 35.31 9.04 -4.32
C ASP A 2 34.02 8.62 -5.05
N ILE A 3 33.36 9.58 -5.72
CA ILE A 3 32.14 9.33 -6.51
C ILE A 3 32.39 8.30 -7.61
N LYS A 4 33.61 8.29 -8.16
CA LYS A 4 34.03 7.29 -9.14
C LYS A 4 33.92 5.88 -8.60
N THR A 5 34.29 5.65 -7.34
CA THR A 5 34.19 4.33 -6.69
C THR A 5 32.73 3.90 -6.58
N TYR A 6 31.83 4.78 -6.17
CA TYR A 6 30.40 4.46 -6.13
C TYR A 6 29.84 4.12 -7.52
N ILE A 7 30.24 4.85 -8.56
CA ILE A 7 29.81 4.55 -9.92
C ILE A 7 30.38 3.21 -10.38
N ASP A 8 31.66 2.95 -10.12
CA ASP A 8 32.28 1.66 -10.44
C ASP A 8 31.56 0.50 -9.76
N ASP A 9 31.25 0.64 -8.47
CA ASP A 9 30.55 -0.39 -7.70
C ASP A 9 29.10 -0.56 -8.17
N LEU A 10 28.38 0.52 -8.49
CA LEU A 10 27.05 0.45 -9.09
C LEU A 10 27.05 -0.43 -10.34
N PHE A 11 27.98 -0.20 -11.28
CA PHE A 11 28.05 -0.98 -12.51
C PHE A 11 28.49 -2.42 -12.27
N LYS A 12 29.34 -2.69 -11.27
CA LYS A 12 29.64 -4.07 -10.85
C LYS A 12 28.40 -4.79 -10.31
N TYR A 13 27.56 -4.12 -9.53
CA TYR A 13 26.30 -4.72 -9.05
C TYR A 13 25.34 -5.02 -10.20
N LEU A 14 25.26 -4.15 -11.21
CA LEU A 14 24.46 -4.41 -12.41
C LEU A 14 24.98 -5.63 -13.19
N GLU A 15 26.29 -5.77 -13.33
CA GLU A 15 26.93 -6.93 -13.98
C GLU A 15 26.74 -8.23 -13.16
N ALA A 16 26.80 -8.15 -11.83
CA ALA A 16 26.52 -9.27 -10.95
C ALA A 16 25.05 -9.74 -11.07
N PHE A 17 24.11 -8.79 -11.16
CA PHE A 17 22.70 -9.10 -11.40
C PHE A 17 22.48 -9.78 -12.76
N GLU A 18 23.15 -9.27 -13.81
CA GLU A 18 23.08 -9.80 -15.18
C GLU A 18 23.62 -11.21 -15.33
N SER A 19 24.72 -11.51 -14.63
CA SER A 19 25.34 -12.83 -14.63
C SER A 19 24.60 -13.86 -13.77
N GLY A 20 23.52 -13.46 -13.09
CA GLY A 20 22.75 -14.34 -12.21
C GLY A 20 23.54 -14.76 -10.97
N ALA A 21 24.41 -13.88 -10.46
CA ALA A 21 25.16 -14.14 -9.24
C ALA A 21 24.20 -14.51 -8.10
N ALA A 22 24.49 -15.62 -7.41
CA ALA A 22 23.63 -16.16 -6.35
C ALA A 22 23.40 -15.16 -5.21
N ASP A 23 24.38 -14.27 -4.98
CA ASP A 23 24.41 -13.32 -3.86
C ASP A 23 24.36 -11.86 -4.35
N PHE A 24 23.33 -11.48 -5.12
CA PHE A 24 23.08 -10.06 -5.35
C PHE A 24 22.69 -9.38 -4.03
N ASP A 25 23.64 -8.66 -3.42
CA ASP A 25 23.41 -7.89 -2.21
C ASP A 25 22.56 -6.65 -2.51
N THR A 26 21.27 -6.79 -2.24
CA THR A 26 20.28 -5.74 -2.47
C THR A 26 20.55 -4.54 -1.58
N GLU A 27 20.93 -4.74 -0.32
CA GLU A 27 21.14 -3.64 0.61
C GLU A 27 22.35 -2.80 0.21
N ALA A 28 23.47 -3.45 -0.11
CA ALA A 28 24.68 -2.77 -0.58
C ALA A 28 24.45 -2.03 -1.90
N PHE A 29 23.67 -2.61 -2.82
CA PHE A 29 23.25 -1.93 -4.04
C PHE A 29 22.45 -0.65 -3.74
N LEU A 30 21.45 -0.74 -2.85
CA LEU A 30 20.62 0.40 -2.47
C LEU A 30 21.43 1.50 -1.78
N GLN A 31 22.36 1.14 -0.89
CA GLN A 31 23.26 2.08 -0.23
C GLN A 31 24.17 2.80 -1.26
N THR A 32 24.74 2.05 -2.20
CA THR A 32 25.55 2.60 -3.31
C THR A 32 24.74 3.58 -4.15
N TYR A 33 23.52 3.21 -4.56
CA TYR A 33 22.63 4.07 -5.33
C TYR A 33 22.33 5.39 -4.59
N ASN A 34 21.93 5.31 -3.31
CA ASN A 34 21.60 6.48 -2.50
C ASN A 34 22.82 7.38 -2.26
N GLY A 35 24.02 6.78 -2.11
CA GLY A 35 25.28 7.50 -2.03
C GLY A 35 25.55 8.34 -3.27
N ILE A 36 25.33 7.78 -4.47
CA ILE A 36 25.46 8.51 -5.73
C ILE A 36 24.45 9.66 -5.80
N TYR A 37 23.18 9.41 -5.52
CA TYR A 37 22.12 10.43 -5.57
C TYR A 37 22.41 11.62 -4.63
N THR A 38 22.92 11.34 -3.43
CA THR A 38 23.33 12.39 -2.47
C THR A 38 24.42 13.28 -3.04
N VAL A 39 25.35 12.71 -3.79
CA VAL A 39 26.45 13.46 -4.41
C VAL A 39 25.94 14.33 -5.56
N PHE A 40 24.89 13.93 -6.29
CA PHE A 40 24.31 14.76 -7.36
C PHE A 40 23.81 16.10 -6.83
N GLN A 41 23.10 16.09 -5.71
CA GLN A 41 22.60 17.31 -5.06
C GLN A 41 23.74 18.24 -4.64
N ALA A 42 24.87 17.69 -4.18
CA ALA A 42 26.04 18.46 -3.78
C ALA A 42 26.86 18.98 -4.98
N MET A 43 26.73 18.37 -6.15
CA MET A 43 27.52 18.74 -7.35
C MET A 43 26.95 19.93 -8.12
N ARG A 44 25.75 20.41 -7.77
CA ARG A 44 25.15 21.60 -8.37
C ARG A 44 26.10 22.80 -8.35
N GLU A 45 26.89 22.97 -7.29
CA GLU A 45 27.83 24.09 -7.16
C GLU A 45 29.24 23.79 -7.73
N GLN A 46 29.50 22.55 -8.19
CA GLN A 46 30.82 22.06 -8.61
C GLN A 46 30.82 21.61 -10.07
N ARG A 47 30.75 22.58 -11.00
CA ARG A 47 30.61 22.36 -12.44
C ARG A 47 31.60 21.37 -13.05
N ASP A 48 32.91 21.58 -12.87
CA ASP A 48 33.93 20.73 -13.48
C ASP A 48 33.82 19.27 -13.01
N ARG A 49 33.37 19.09 -11.77
CA ARG A 49 33.13 17.78 -11.19
C ARG A 49 31.90 17.12 -11.78
N ALA A 50 30.82 17.86 -12.03
CA ALA A 50 29.64 17.36 -12.72
C ALA A 50 29.99 16.87 -14.14
N VAL A 51 30.76 17.65 -14.91
CA VAL A 51 31.22 17.25 -16.25
C VAL A 51 32.07 15.96 -16.21
N ALA A 52 32.98 15.85 -15.24
CA ALA A 52 33.79 14.64 -15.08
C ALA A 52 32.92 13.41 -14.73
N VAL A 53 31.94 13.57 -13.85
CA VAL A 53 31.01 12.49 -13.47
C VAL A 53 30.13 12.07 -14.65
N ASP A 54 29.60 13.03 -15.42
CA ASP A 54 28.82 12.76 -16.65
C ASP A 54 29.62 11.90 -17.63
N GLN A 55 30.89 12.24 -17.83
CA GLN A 55 31.78 11.51 -18.72
C GLN A 55 32.06 10.08 -18.23
N ILE A 56 32.26 9.88 -16.92
CA ILE A 56 32.43 8.54 -16.32
C ILE A 56 31.17 7.69 -16.53
N PHE A 57 29.98 8.26 -16.31
CA PHE A 57 28.73 7.56 -16.59
C PHE A 57 28.62 7.20 -18.06
N LEU A 58 28.86 8.15 -18.96
CA LEU A 58 28.78 7.91 -20.40
C LEU A 58 29.70 6.77 -20.86
N GLU A 59 30.94 6.73 -20.35
CA GLU A 59 31.89 5.66 -20.64
C GLU A 59 31.39 4.29 -20.14
N LYS A 60 30.82 4.23 -18.93
CA LYS A 60 30.26 2.98 -18.39
C LYS A 60 29.03 2.52 -19.14
N ILE A 61 28.14 3.45 -19.49
CA ILE A 61 26.90 3.19 -20.21
C ILE A 61 27.17 2.67 -21.62
N LYS A 62 28.19 3.21 -22.31
CA LYS A 62 28.55 2.76 -23.66
C LYS A 62 29.20 1.38 -23.72
N LYS A 63 29.74 0.87 -22.61
CA LYS A 63 30.43 -0.44 -22.58
C LYS A 63 29.47 -1.62 -22.72
N VAL A 64 28.26 -1.51 -22.18
CA VAL A 64 27.27 -2.60 -22.16
C VAL A 64 25.90 -2.03 -22.52
N PRO A 65 25.15 -2.65 -23.46
CA PRO A 65 23.83 -2.18 -23.84
C PRO A 65 22.89 -2.03 -22.65
N LEU A 66 22.08 -0.96 -22.64
CA LEU A 66 21.13 -0.70 -21.54
C LEU A 66 20.12 -1.83 -21.34
N ASN A 67 19.74 -2.52 -22.41
CA ASN A 67 18.80 -3.64 -22.40
C ASN A 67 19.43 -5.00 -22.05
N ALA A 68 20.68 -5.02 -21.57
CA ALA A 68 21.32 -6.25 -21.07
C ALA A 68 20.56 -6.84 -19.88
N SER A 69 19.96 -6.00 -19.03
CA SER A 69 18.99 -6.41 -18.01
C SER A 69 17.95 -5.33 -17.75
N ASP A 70 16.78 -5.75 -17.27
CA ASP A 70 15.75 -4.83 -16.79
C ASP A 70 16.29 -3.91 -15.68
N LEU A 71 17.12 -4.44 -14.77
CA LEU A 71 17.73 -3.66 -13.69
C LEU A 71 18.63 -2.55 -14.25
N ARG A 72 19.55 -2.88 -15.17
CA ARG A 72 20.43 -1.88 -15.81
C ARG A 72 19.63 -0.81 -16.51
N GLN A 73 18.62 -1.20 -17.29
CA GLN A 73 17.79 -0.26 -18.02
C GLN A 73 17.09 0.70 -17.07
N ILE A 74 16.43 0.20 -16.03
CA ILE A 74 15.66 1.01 -15.10
C ILE A 74 16.57 1.93 -14.29
N VAL A 75 17.62 1.36 -13.67
CA VAL A 75 18.53 2.10 -12.78
C VAL A 75 19.27 3.20 -13.54
N THR A 76 19.85 2.86 -14.69
CA THR A 76 20.62 3.83 -15.47
C THR A 76 19.72 4.96 -15.96
N GLN A 77 18.53 4.64 -16.49
CA GLN A 77 17.63 5.65 -17.01
C GLN A 77 17.11 6.59 -15.91
N ILE A 78 16.78 6.06 -14.73
CA ILE A 78 16.35 6.88 -13.58
C ILE A 78 17.51 7.77 -13.11
N LEU A 79 18.66 7.17 -12.83
CA LEU A 79 19.79 7.85 -12.22
C LEU A 79 20.32 8.98 -13.11
N ILE A 80 20.47 8.73 -14.41
CA ILE A 80 20.99 9.72 -15.35
C ILE A 80 20.00 10.86 -15.58
N THR A 81 18.69 10.58 -15.61
CA THR A 81 17.69 11.65 -15.65
C THR A 81 17.72 12.48 -14.37
N TYR A 82 17.90 11.88 -13.19
CA TYR A 82 18.10 12.65 -11.96
C TYR A 82 19.37 13.49 -12.01
N PHE A 83 20.47 12.92 -12.49
CA PHE A 83 21.75 13.63 -12.61
C PHE A 83 21.59 14.91 -13.44
N GLU A 84 20.97 14.82 -14.61
CA GLU A 84 20.69 16.00 -15.44
C GLU A 84 19.81 17.01 -14.68
N SER A 85 18.73 16.56 -14.06
CA SER A 85 17.79 17.46 -13.38
C SER A 85 18.33 18.15 -12.11
N GLU A 86 19.34 17.57 -11.45
CA GLU A 86 19.86 18.04 -10.15
C GLU A 86 21.23 18.72 -10.27
N ALA A 87 22.10 18.23 -11.17
CA ALA A 87 23.48 18.66 -11.27
C ALA A 87 23.77 19.51 -12.52
N ASP A 88 23.00 19.37 -13.61
CA ASP A 88 23.22 20.14 -14.83
C ASP A 88 22.55 21.52 -14.73
N ILE A 89 23.35 22.59 -14.69
CA ILE A 89 22.85 23.98 -14.63
C ILE A 89 22.86 24.64 -16.00
N ASP A 90 23.87 24.33 -16.82
CA ASP A 90 24.21 25.08 -18.04
C ASP A 90 24.23 24.22 -19.31
N GLY A 91 23.79 22.96 -19.23
CA GLY A 91 23.71 22.08 -20.39
C GLY A 91 25.02 21.37 -20.74
N GLN A 92 26.06 21.47 -19.91
CA GLN A 92 27.39 20.93 -20.21
C GLN A 92 27.65 19.54 -19.62
N SER A 93 26.84 19.13 -18.64
CA SER A 93 26.94 17.84 -17.95
C SER A 93 25.75 16.94 -18.25
N ASN A 94 25.32 16.89 -19.51
CA ASN A 94 24.15 16.12 -19.95
C ASN A 94 24.44 15.08 -21.04
N LYS A 95 25.71 14.78 -21.35
CA LYS A 95 26.02 13.86 -22.47
C LYS A 95 25.50 12.46 -22.20
N SER A 96 25.61 11.98 -20.96
CA SER A 96 25.02 10.70 -20.55
C SER A 96 23.50 10.72 -20.69
N TYR A 97 22.85 11.81 -20.30
CA TYR A 97 21.41 12.00 -20.44
C TYR A 97 20.96 12.00 -21.89
N LEU A 98 21.60 12.79 -22.75
CA LEU A 98 21.28 12.85 -24.18
C LEU A 98 21.43 11.46 -24.82
N TYR A 99 22.54 10.77 -24.54
CA TYR A 99 22.75 9.41 -25.01
C TYR A 99 21.64 8.45 -24.57
N CYS A 100 21.31 8.43 -23.27
CA CYS A 100 20.26 7.59 -22.73
C CYS A 100 18.87 7.93 -23.27
N ARG A 101 18.58 9.23 -23.45
CA ARG A 101 17.32 9.76 -23.98
C ARG A 101 17.14 9.40 -25.45
N ASP A 102 18.20 9.41 -26.24
CA ASP A 102 18.18 9.03 -27.66
C ASP A 102 17.82 7.56 -27.88
N LEU A 103 18.12 6.70 -26.90
CA LEU A 103 17.73 5.29 -26.92
C LEU A 103 16.27 5.05 -26.51
N ARG A 104 15.56 6.06 -25.96
CA ARG A 104 14.18 5.88 -25.48
C ARG A 104 13.16 5.90 -26.62
N PRO A 105 12.10 5.08 -26.54
CA PRO A 105 10.93 5.23 -27.42
C PRO A 105 10.16 6.53 -27.15
N ILE A 106 10.16 7.02 -25.90
CA ILE A 106 9.48 8.24 -25.48
C ILE A 106 10.52 9.23 -24.96
N LYS A 107 10.61 10.41 -25.59
CA LYS A 107 11.62 11.44 -25.26
C LYS A 107 11.26 12.33 -24.08
N ARG A 108 10.01 12.29 -23.62
CA ARG A 108 9.53 13.05 -22.44
C ARG A 108 9.75 12.18 -21.20
N ASP A 109 10.52 12.67 -20.23
CA ASP A 109 10.97 11.88 -19.07
C ASP A 109 9.80 11.24 -18.30
N ILE A 110 8.82 12.04 -17.88
CA ILE A 110 7.67 11.56 -17.12
C ILE A 110 6.90 10.49 -17.89
N ALA A 111 6.58 10.75 -19.15
CA ALA A 111 5.84 9.80 -19.97
C ALA A 111 6.65 8.51 -20.21
N PHE A 112 7.98 8.59 -20.30
CA PHE A 112 8.84 7.40 -20.39
C PHE A 112 8.85 6.61 -19.07
N PHE A 113 8.92 7.30 -17.94
CA PHE A 113 8.91 6.68 -16.61
C PHE A 113 7.58 5.95 -16.36
N GLU A 114 6.45 6.60 -16.68
CA GLU A 114 5.10 6.06 -16.48
C GLU A 114 4.74 4.94 -17.45
N ASN A 115 5.09 5.10 -18.73
CA ASN A 115 4.61 4.18 -19.79
C ASN A 115 5.65 3.15 -20.22
N THR A 116 6.90 3.25 -19.76
CA THR A 116 7.96 2.28 -20.09
C THR A 116 8.60 1.69 -18.84
N LEU A 117 9.20 2.51 -17.96
CA LEU A 117 9.96 1.98 -16.82
C LEU A 117 9.06 1.36 -15.75
N ALA A 118 7.98 2.04 -15.35
CA ALA A 118 7.06 1.52 -14.35
C ALA A 118 6.46 0.16 -14.80
N PRO A 119 5.94 -0.02 -16.03
CA PRO A 119 5.48 -1.33 -16.50
C PRO A 119 6.52 -2.45 -16.42
N MET A 120 7.82 -2.17 -16.60
CA MET A 120 8.87 -3.20 -16.47
C MET A 120 8.94 -3.78 -15.05
N LEU A 121 8.64 -2.99 -14.02
CA LEU A 121 8.61 -3.45 -12.63
C LEU A 121 7.45 -4.44 -12.36
N PHE A 122 6.39 -4.43 -13.15
CA PHE A 122 5.21 -5.28 -12.93
C PHE A 122 5.12 -6.49 -13.86
N ARG A 123 6.14 -6.74 -14.67
CA ARG A 123 6.25 -7.96 -15.47
C ARG A 123 6.41 -9.18 -14.57
N GLU A 124 5.93 -10.33 -15.03
CA GLU A 124 6.13 -11.59 -14.33
C GLU A 124 7.63 -11.90 -14.19
N GLY A 125 8.07 -12.26 -12.98
CA GLY A 125 9.49 -12.51 -12.71
C GLY A 125 10.39 -11.27 -12.69
N SER A 126 9.81 -10.05 -12.77
CA SER A 126 10.58 -8.80 -12.80
C SER A 126 11.57 -8.72 -11.65
N LEU A 127 12.82 -8.34 -11.99
CA LEU A 127 13.93 -8.21 -11.06
C LEU A 127 14.18 -9.48 -10.22
N ASN A 128 14.02 -10.66 -10.82
CA ASN A 128 14.16 -11.96 -10.16
C ASN A 128 13.26 -12.12 -8.93
N ASN A 129 12.07 -11.51 -8.94
CA ASN A 129 11.14 -11.45 -7.80
C ASN A 129 11.72 -10.78 -6.54
N ASN A 130 12.73 -9.92 -6.68
CA ASN A 130 13.24 -9.13 -5.59
C ASN A 130 12.29 -7.96 -5.27
N TYR A 131 11.34 -8.20 -4.38
CA TYR A 131 10.29 -7.22 -4.05
C TYR A 131 10.82 -5.97 -3.36
N GLN A 132 11.92 -6.06 -2.61
CA GLN A 132 12.55 -4.89 -2.00
C GLN A 132 13.15 -3.96 -3.05
N LEU A 133 13.88 -4.53 -4.02
CA LEU A 133 14.44 -3.78 -5.14
C LEU A 133 13.35 -3.19 -6.04
N ASN A 134 12.29 -3.97 -6.31
CA ASN A 134 11.14 -3.51 -7.08
C ASN A 134 10.46 -2.31 -6.40
N HIS A 135 10.21 -2.41 -5.09
CA HIS A 135 9.63 -1.33 -4.31
C HIS A 135 10.50 -0.08 -4.27
N PHE A 136 11.82 -0.25 -4.14
CA PHE A 136 12.76 0.85 -4.20
C PHE A 136 12.68 1.60 -5.53
N LEU A 137 12.76 0.89 -6.66
CA LEU A 137 12.74 1.52 -7.98
C LEU A 137 11.37 2.17 -8.27
N LEU A 138 10.27 1.57 -7.84
CA LEU A 138 8.94 2.19 -7.93
C LEU A 138 8.90 3.52 -7.16
N LYS A 139 9.50 3.55 -5.96
CA LYS A 139 9.62 4.76 -5.15
C LYS A 139 10.45 5.83 -5.84
N GLU A 140 11.56 5.47 -6.49
CA GLU A 140 12.39 6.44 -7.20
C GLU A 140 11.69 7.04 -8.43
N ILE A 141 10.95 6.22 -9.20
CA ILE A 141 10.08 6.69 -10.29
C ILE A 141 9.03 7.66 -9.72
N ALA A 142 8.34 7.27 -8.64
CA ALA A 142 7.31 8.09 -8.02
C ALA A 142 7.85 9.43 -7.48
N ARG A 143 9.04 9.43 -6.87
CA ARG A 143 9.73 10.65 -6.44
C ARG A 143 9.98 11.59 -7.61
N TYR A 144 10.47 11.07 -8.73
CA TYR A 144 10.78 11.87 -9.91
C TYR A 144 9.50 12.48 -10.47
N THR A 145 8.46 11.65 -10.67
CA THR A 145 7.16 12.09 -11.18
C THR A 145 6.48 13.10 -10.25
N ASN A 146 6.65 12.98 -8.92
CA ASN A 146 6.13 13.98 -7.99
C ASN A 146 6.89 15.30 -8.02
N LYS A 147 8.20 15.26 -8.25
CA LYS A 147 9.03 16.46 -8.30
C LYS A 147 8.82 17.27 -9.59
N PHE A 148 8.68 16.58 -10.72
CA PHE A 148 8.67 17.22 -12.05
C PHE A 148 7.34 17.10 -12.81
N GLY A 149 6.44 16.21 -12.38
CA GLY A 149 5.15 15.99 -13.01
C GLY A 149 3.99 16.72 -12.32
N THR A 150 2.77 16.27 -12.63
CA THR A 150 1.55 16.88 -12.10
C THR A 150 1.44 16.65 -10.59
N ASP A 151 1.17 17.70 -9.82
CA ASP A 151 0.98 17.57 -8.37
C ASP A 151 -0.23 16.69 -8.05
N VAL A 152 0.02 15.68 -7.21
CA VAL A 152 -0.97 14.73 -6.72
C VAL A 152 -2.06 15.40 -5.87
N ARG A 153 -1.76 16.54 -5.24
CA ARG A 153 -2.73 17.30 -4.43
C ARG A 153 -3.79 17.97 -5.29
N THR A 154 -3.45 18.35 -6.51
CA THR A 154 -4.35 19.04 -7.44
C THR A 154 -4.99 18.08 -8.43
N ALA A 155 -4.33 16.97 -8.77
CA ALA A 155 -4.85 15.91 -9.61
C ALA A 155 -5.74 14.94 -8.80
N ALA A 156 -6.91 15.40 -8.37
CA ALA A 156 -7.89 14.53 -7.73
C ALA A 156 -8.40 13.48 -8.73
N ILE A 157 -8.10 12.21 -8.46
CA ILE A 157 -8.58 11.06 -9.23
C ILE A 157 -9.77 10.42 -8.51
N SER A 158 -10.83 10.08 -9.26
CA SER A 158 -11.97 9.34 -8.72
C SER A 158 -11.67 7.84 -8.56
N PRO A 159 -12.39 7.10 -7.71
CA PRO A 159 -12.28 5.63 -7.66
C PRO A 159 -12.54 4.96 -9.02
N GLU A 160 -13.43 5.51 -9.83
CA GLU A 160 -13.76 5.04 -11.17
C GLU A 160 -12.57 5.21 -12.12
N ASP A 161 -11.98 6.39 -12.15
CA ASP A 161 -10.79 6.68 -12.97
C ASP A 161 -9.61 5.82 -12.53
N PHE A 162 -9.40 5.68 -11.21
CA PHE A 162 -8.38 4.80 -10.66
C PHE A 162 -8.58 3.36 -11.11
N ASN A 163 -9.82 2.86 -11.11
CA ASN A 163 -10.12 1.51 -11.57
C ASN A 163 -9.83 1.31 -13.07
N GLY A 164 -9.98 2.36 -13.88
CA GLY A 164 -9.65 2.37 -15.31
C GLY A 164 -8.14 2.30 -15.61
N LEU A 165 -7.28 2.65 -14.66
CA LEU A 165 -5.82 2.59 -14.84
C LEU A 165 -5.31 1.14 -14.99
N ALA A 166 -4.23 0.97 -15.75
CA ALA A 166 -3.47 -0.27 -15.76
C ALA A 166 -2.80 -0.50 -14.40
N ASP A 167 -2.51 -1.76 -14.06
CA ASP A 167 -1.93 -2.11 -12.75
C ASP A 167 -0.61 -1.34 -12.45
N PRO A 168 0.36 -1.18 -13.39
CA PRO A 168 1.55 -0.36 -13.13
C PRO A 168 1.23 1.09 -12.75
N ALA A 169 0.29 1.71 -13.47
CA ALA A 169 -0.14 3.09 -13.23
C ALA A 169 -0.88 3.24 -11.89
N LYS A 170 -1.70 2.25 -11.52
CA LYS A 170 -2.36 2.21 -10.20
C LYS A 170 -1.35 2.25 -9.07
N PHE A 171 -0.33 1.38 -9.12
CA PHE A 171 0.66 1.27 -8.06
C PHE A 171 1.64 2.44 -8.03
N LEU A 172 1.97 2.99 -9.20
CA LEU A 172 2.72 4.26 -9.28
C LEU A 172 1.93 5.38 -8.62
N GLU A 173 0.64 5.54 -8.93
CA GLU A 173 -0.20 6.58 -8.33
C GLU A 173 -0.34 6.40 -6.82
N LEU A 174 -0.56 5.18 -6.33
CA LEU A 174 -0.59 4.90 -4.89
C LEU A 174 0.74 5.24 -4.21
N MET A 175 1.88 4.90 -4.82
CA MET A 175 3.20 5.25 -4.28
C MET A 175 3.41 6.77 -4.25
N ARG A 176 3.06 7.45 -5.34
CA ARG A 176 3.14 8.92 -5.44
C ARG A 176 2.33 9.60 -4.35
N ARG A 177 1.10 9.13 -4.12
CA ARG A 177 0.19 9.62 -3.07
C ARG A 177 0.77 9.38 -1.69
N ARG A 178 1.30 8.20 -1.40
CA ARG A 178 1.96 7.92 -0.10
C ARG A 178 3.12 8.86 0.20
N LEU A 179 3.94 9.16 -0.81
CA LEU A 179 5.09 10.05 -0.65
C LEU A 179 4.68 11.51 -0.35
N VAL A 180 3.57 11.98 -0.92
CA VAL A 180 3.15 13.41 -0.82
C VAL A 180 2.15 13.66 0.32
N LEU A 181 1.24 12.70 0.55
CA LEU A 181 0.12 12.80 1.49
C LEU A 181 0.37 12.04 2.80
N GLY A 182 1.40 11.19 2.84
CA GLY A 182 1.76 10.36 4.00
C GLY A 182 1.18 8.95 3.95
N GLU A 183 1.39 8.19 5.02
CA GLU A 183 1.14 6.73 5.01
C GLU A 183 -0.26 6.34 5.52
N ASN A 184 -0.91 7.20 6.31
CA ASN A 184 -2.17 6.91 7.00
C ASN A 184 -3.41 7.32 6.18
N LEU A 185 -3.36 7.15 4.86
CA LEU A 185 -4.42 7.60 3.93
C LEU A 185 -5.73 6.81 4.07
N LEU A 186 -5.69 5.64 4.70
CA LEU A 186 -6.86 4.81 4.94
C LEU A 186 -7.77 5.31 6.07
N ASP A 187 -7.32 6.23 6.91
CA ASP A 187 -8.12 6.69 8.05
C ASP A 187 -8.91 7.96 7.73
N ASP A 188 -8.58 8.64 6.63
CA ASP A 188 -9.27 9.83 6.15
C ASP A 188 -10.32 9.49 5.08
N ARG A 189 -11.59 9.81 5.38
CA ARG A 189 -12.73 9.51 4.51
C ARG A 189 -12.74 10.27 3.19
N THR A 190 -12.00 11.38 3.11
CA THR A 190 -11.91 12.20 1.91
C THR A 190 -10.89 11.67 0.93
N MET A 191 -10.01 10.76 1.37
CA MET A 191 -8.95 10.20 0.54
C MET A 191 -9.46 9.08 -0.36
N LEU A 192 -8.87 8.99 -1.55
CA LEU A 192 -9.10 7.92 -2.51
C LEU A 192 -8.91 6.54 -1.87
N GLU A 193 -7.87 6.37 -1.07
CA GLU A 193 -7.50 5.11 -0.44
C GLU A 193 -8.61 4.57 0.48
N PHE A 194 -9.26 5.46 1.24
CA PHE A 194 -10.43 5.09 2.04
C PHE A 194 -11.59 4.62 1.17
N GLN A 195 -11.87 5.32 0.07
CA GLN A 195 -12.94 4.98 -0.86
C GLN A 195 -12.67 3.64 -1.56
N LEU A 196 -11.44 3.42 -2.04
CA LEU A 196 -10.95 2.17 -2.64
C LEU A 196 -11.04 1.00 -1.65
N GLN A 197 -10.73 1.22 -0.37
CA GLN A 197 -10.94 0.23 0.68
C GLN A 197 -12.43 -0.10 0.84
N GLY A 198 -13.31 0.91 0.83
CA GLY A 198 -14.76 0.75 0.95
C GLY A 198 -15.38 -0.13 -0.13
N ILE A 199 -14.90 -0.02 -1.37
CA ILE A 199 -15.37 -0.83 -2.51
C ILE A 199 -14.61 -2.16 -2.69
N GLY A 200 -13.67 -2.47 -1.78
CA GLY A 200 -12.89 -3.70 -1.81
C GLY A 200 -11.87 -3.78 -2.97
N ALA A 201 -11.44 -2.65 -3.54
CA ALA A 201 -10.52 -2.62 -4.67
C ALA A 201 -9.16 -3.29 -4.34
N PHE A 202 -8.59 -2.99 -3.18
CA PHE A 202 -7.32 -3.59 -2.75
C PHE A 202 -7.39 -5.11 -2.61
N GLY A 203 -8.52 -5.65 -2.12
CA GLY A 203 -8.72 -7.10 -2.03
C GLY A 203 -8.82 -7.77 -3.41
N LYS A 204 -9.35 -7.09 -4.42
CA LYS A 204 -9.37 -7.58 -5.81
C LYS A 204 -7.98 -7.51 -6.44
N LEU A 205 -7.25 -6.42 -6.22
CA LEU A 205 -5.90 -6.22 -6.76
C LEU A 205 -4.89 -7.21 -6.16
N GLY A 206 -4.92 -7.43 -4.85
CA GLY A 206 -4.01 -8.37 -4.19
C GLY A 206 -4.16 -9.81 -4.70
N LYS A 207 -5.36 -10.22 -5.11
CA LYS A 207 -5.60 -11.57 -5.65
C LYS A 207 -5.04 -11.81 -7.05
N LYS A 208 -4.64 -10.75 -7.78
CA LYS A 208 -4.16 -10.90 -9.16
C LYS A 208 -2.74 -11.46 -9.23
N ASN A 209 -1.84 -10.99 -8.37
CA ASN A 209 -0.42 -11.33 -8.42
C ASN A 209 0.23 -11.07 -7.04
N LYS A 210 1.17 -11.95 -6.64
CA LYS A 210 1.96 -11.87 -5.40
C LYS A 210 2.70 -10.55 -5.24
N LEU A 211 3.22 -9.95 -6.31
CA LEU A 211 3.88 -8.65 -6.26
C LEU A 211 2.90 -7.54 -5.79
N LEU A 212 1.67 -7.56 -6.31
CA LEU A 212 0.64 -6.58 -5.94
C LEU A 212 0.18 -6.78 -4.50
N GLU A 213 0.04 -8.05 -4.09
CA GLU A 213 -0.26 -8.39 -2.70
C GLU A 213 0.83 -7.92 -1.75
N TYR A 214 2.11 -8.13 -2.10
CA TYR A 214 3.27 -7.66 -1.34
C TYR A 214 3.18 -6.14 -1.12
N TYR A 215 2.97 -5.36 -2.18
CA TYR A 215 2.83 -3.91 -2.09
C TYR A 215 1.69 -3.47 -1.17
N LEU A 216 0.49 -3.99 -1.42
CA LEU A 216 -0.69 -3.59 -0.67
C LEU A 216 -0.62 -4.02 0.81
N THR A 217 0.07 -5.12 1.10
CA THR A 217 0.34 -5.56 2.47
C THR A 217 1.37 -4.66 3.14
N HIS A 218 2.50 -4.42 2.47
CA HIS A 218 3.59 -3.57 2.97
C HIS A 218 3.13 -2.13 3.23
N TRP A 219 2.21 -1.61 2.42
CA TRP A 219 1.62 -0.28 2.59
C TRP A 219 0.45 -0.24 3.57
N GLY A 220 0.05 -1.38 4.14
CA GLY A 220 -1.07 -1.47 5.09
C GLY A 220 -2.47 -1.33 4.46
N TYR A 221 -2.58 -1.41 3.13
CA TYR A 221 -3.84 -1.29 2.39
C TYR A 221 -4.70 -2.55 2.47
N LEU A 222 -4.06 -3.72 2.51
CA LEU A 222 -4.72 -4.98 2.84
C LEU A 222 -4.85 -5.12 4.36
N ARG A 223 -5.84 -4.44 4.95
CA ARG A 223 -6.22 -4.71 6.34
C ARG A 223 -6.86 -6.10 6.41
N THR A 224 -6.14 -7.05 7.02
CA THR A 224 -6.69 -8.32 7.53
C THR A 224 -7.65 -8.01 8.68
N THR A 225 -8.76 -7.38 8.35
CA THR A 225 -9.84 -7.15 9.30
C THR A 225 -10.36 -8.52 9.72
N SER A 226 -10.17 -8.85 11.00
CA SER A 226 -10.84 -9.99 11.60
C SER A 226 -12.33 -9.89 11.26
N PHE A 227 -12.97 -11.04 11.07
CA PHE A 227 -14.40 -11.12 10.77
C PHE A 227 -15.24 -10.17 11.66
N TRP A 228 -14.86 -10.04 12.93
CA TRP A 228 -15.46 -9.14 13.93
C TRP A 228 -15.34 -7.64 13.61
N ALA A 229 -14.23 -7.18 13.04
CA ALA A 229 -14.07 -5.77 12.66
C ALA A 229 -14.96 -5.41 11.46
N ARG A 230 -15.13 -6.34 10.50
CA ARG A 230 -16.07 -6.18 9.37
C ARG A 230 -17.51 -6.20 9.86
N PHE A 231 -17.85 -7.14 10.74
CA PHE A 231 -19.15 -7.23 11.37
C PHE A 231 -19.48 -5.94 12.16
N LYS A 232 -18.55 -5.43 12.99
CA LYS A 232 -18.76 -4.20 13.78
C LYS A 232 -18.96 -2.96 12.91
N ARG A 233 -18.24 -2.81 11.78
CA ARG A 233 -18.47 -1.72 10.82
C ARG A 233 -19.83 -1.83 10.14
N GLY A 234 -20.19 -3.03 9.68
CA GLY A 234 -21.50 -3.29 9.09
C GLY A 234 -22.64 -3.01 10.07
N CYS A 235 -22.54 -3.53 11.29
CA CYS A 235 -23.49 -3.25 12.37
C CYS A 235 -23.53 -1.76 12.74
N GLY A 236 -22.41 -1.04 12.75
CA GLY A 236 -22.38 0.40 13.05
C GLY A 236 -23.14 1.24 12.01
N GLN A 237 -23.01 0.92 10.73
CA GLN A 237 -23.76 1.61 9.66
C GLN A 237 -25.26 1.27 9.68
N VAL A 238 -25.61 0.00 9.91
CA VAL A 238 -27.00 -0.44 10.05
C VAL A 238 -27.63 0.14 11.31
N TRP A 239 -26.91 0.17 12.42
CA TRP A 239 -27.35 0.75 13.69
C TRP A 239 -27.54 2.26 13.62
N GLY A 240 -26.67 2.98 12.89
CA GLY A 240 -26.85 4.41 12.62
C GLY A 240 -28.15 4.70 11.87
N LYS A 241 -28.48 3.88 10.86
CA LYS A 241 -29.76 3.95 10.14
C LYS A 241 -30.95 3.55 11.03
N PHE A 242 -30.80 2.54 11.87
CA PHE A 242 -31.81 2.12 12.85
C PHE A 242 -32.10 3.22 13.88
N LYS A 243 -31.07 3.80 14.49
CA LYS A 243 -31.22 4.88 15.47
C LYS A 243 -31.92 6.11 14.87
N GLY A 244 -31.61 6.44 13.61
CA GLY A 244 -32.31 7.50 12.87
C GLY A 244 -33.79 7.17 12.57
N ALA A 245 -34.09 5.93 12.19
CA ALA A 245 -35.45 5.48 11.90
C ALA A 245 -36.35 5.38 13.15
N PHE A 246 -35.78 5.10 14.32
CA PHE A 246 -36.50 4.99 15.59
C PHE A 246 -36.53 6.29 16.41
N ALA A 247 -35.80 7.33 16.02
CA ALA A 247 -35.84 8.64 16.68
C ALA A 247 -37.14 9.42 16.43
N SER A 248 -37.97 8.99 15.49
CA SER A 248 -39.22 9.65 15.11
C SER A 248 -40.33 8.64 14.84
N GLY A 249 -41.43 8.71 15.59
CA GLY A 249 -42.58 7.81 15.43
C GLY A 249 -43.25 7.87 14.05
N ARG A 250 -43.12 9.01 13.33
CA ARG A 250 -43.59 9.15 11.94
C ARG A 250 -42.74 8.34 10.95
N TYR A 251 -41.41 8.35 11.12
CA TYR A 251 -40.50 7.58 10.25
C TYR A 251 -40.55 6.08 10.54
N PHE A 252 -40.70 5.69 11.81
CA PHE A 252 -40.88 4.29 12.19
C PHE A 252 -42.09 3.64 11.50
N ARG A 253 -43.23 4.33 11.47
CA ARG A 253 -44.45 3.86 10.79
C ARG A 253 -44.24 3.68 9.27
N LEU A 254 -43.46 4.56 8.66
CA LEU A 254 -43.14 4.57 7.22
C LEU A 254 -42.13 3.46 6.84
N VAL A 255 -41.19 3.15 7.73
CA VAL A 255 -40.24 2.05 7.55
C VAL A 255 -40.93 0.69 7.75
N MET A 256 -41.88 0.58 8.68
CA MET A 256 -42.67 -0.64 8.89
C MET A 256 -43.62 -0.96 7.71
N THR A 257 -43.96 0.02 6.87
CA THR A 257 -44.70 -0.23 5.62
C THR A 257 -43.84 -0.79 4.48
N GLN A 258 -42.51 -0.77 4.58
CA GLN A 258 -41.62 -1.37 3.57
C GLN A 258 -41.36 -2.85 3.88
N ARG A 259 -41.82 -3.74 2.99
CA ARG A 259 -41.73 -5.21 3.11
C ARG A 259 -40.39 -5.75 3.62
N PRO A 260 -39.20 -5.34 3.10
CA PRO A 260 -37.93 -5.94 3.55
C PRO A 260 -37.56 -5.59 5.00
N MET A 261 -37.90 -4.39 5.48
CA MET A 261 -37.60 -3.97 6.85
C MET A 261 -38.53 -4.62 7.87
N ALA A 262 -39.79 -4.86 7.49
CA ALA A 262 -40.73 -5.63 8.31
C ALA A 262 -40.24 -7.08 8.52
N TYR A 263 -39.81 -7.78 7.45
CA TYR A 263 -39.25 -9.13 7.60
C TYR A 263 -38.02 -9.17 8.50
N PHE A 264 -37.12 -8.19 8.37
CA PHE A 264 -35.95 -8.08 9.24
C PHE A 264 -36.35 -7.88 10.71
N PHE A 265 -37.28 -6.96 10.99
CA PHE A 265 -37.79 -6.72 12.34
C PHE A 265 -38.43 -7.98 12.94
N TYR A 266 -39.32 -8.65 12.21
CA TYR A 266 -39.93 -9.90 12.66
C TYR A 266 -38.88 -10.99 12.91
N THR A 267 -37.85 -11.09 12.06
CA THR A 267 -36.75 -12.04 12.27
C THR A 267 -35.99 -11.75 13.57
N VAL A 268 -35.70 -10.48 13.87
CA VAL A 268 -35.03 -10.09 15.12
C VAL A 268 -35.92 -10.38 16.34
N VAL A 269 -37.21 -10.10 16.26
CA VAL A 269 -38.17 -10.39 17.35
C VAL A 269 -38.29 -11.89 17.59
N VAL A 270 -38.38 -12.71 16.54
CA VAL A 270 -38.42 -14.17 16.65
C VAL A 270 -37.14 -14.70 17.29
N LEU A 271 -35.97 -14.24 16.85
CA LEU A 271 -34.69 -14.63 17.43
C LEU A 271 -34.56 -14.21 18.91
N PHE A 272 -35.08 -13.03 19.27
CA PHE A 272 -35.12 -12.57 20.65
C PHE A 272 -35.96 -13.50 21.54
N TRP A 273 -37.15 -13.88 21.08
CA TRP A 273 -38.02 -14.80 21.83
C TRP A 273 -37.45 -16.21 21.92
N LEU A 274 -36.79 -16.71 20.87
CA LEU A 274 -36.06 -17.99 20.92
C LEU A 274 -34.91 -17.93 21.94
N ALA A 275 -34.15 -16.84 21.95
CA ALA A 275 -33.08 -16.65 22.94
C ALA A 275 -33.63 -16.57 24.37
N ALA A 276 -34.74 -15.84 24.58
CA ALA A 276 -35.41 -15.76 25.87
C ALA A 276 -35.94 -17.13 26.33
N ALA A 277 -36.53 -17.91 25.42
CA ALA A 277 -37.05 -19.24 25.70
C ALA A 277 -35.96 -20.23 26.13
N ILE A 278 -34.71 -20.05 25.68
CA ILE A 278 -33.57 -20.87 26.12
C ILE A 278 -32.97 -20.32 27.41
N TYR A 279 -32.82 -19.00 27.53
CA TYR A 279 -32.10 -18.35 28.61
C TYR A 279 -32.88 -18.34 29.93
N VAL A 280 -34.20 -18.12 29.88
CA VAL A 280 -35.06 -18.06 31.07
C VAL A 280 -35.09 -19.39 31.85
N PRO A 281 -35.25 -20.57 31.21
CA PRO A 281 -35.17 -21.86 31.91
C PRO A 281 -33.81 -22.12 32.55
N ILE A 282 -32.71 -21.71 31.92
CA ILE A 282 -31.36 -21.88 32.47
C ILE A 282 -31.20 -21.05 33.75
N LEU A 283 -31.61 -19.78 33.71
CA LEU A 283 -31.62 -18.91 34.89
C LEU A 283 -32.50 -19.47 36.00
N TRP A 284 -33.68 -19.98 35.66
CA TRP A 284 -34.61 -20.57 36.63
C TRP A 284 -34.03 -21.83 37.28
N LYS A 285 -33.37 -22.69 36.51
CA LYS A 285 -32.72 -23.91 37.01
C LYS A 285 -31.61 -23.57 38.02
N ASN A 286 -30.78 -22.58 37.69
CA ASN A 286 -29.72 -22.13 38.59
C ASN A 286 -30.28 -21.53 39.89
N TYR A 287 -31.36 -20.74 39.79
CA TYR A 287 -32.05 -20.20 40.96
C TYR A 287 -32.64 -21.31 41.85
N ALA A 288 -33.31 -22.30 41.26
CA ALA A 288 -33.90 -23.42 41.99
C ALA A 288 -32.84 -24.29 42.68
N GLN A 289 -31.69 -24.52 42.03
CA GLN A 289 -30.57 -25.26 42.61
C GLN A 289 -29.94 -24.51 43.80
N HIS A 290 -29.77 -23.19 43.69
CA HIS A 290 -29.26 -22.37 44.78
C HIS A 290 -30.19 -22.38 46.01
N ARG A 291 -31.50 -22.21 45.79
CA ARG A 291 -32.53 -22.32 46.83
C ARG A 291 -32.52 -23.70 47.51
N LEU A 292 -32.36 -24.77 46.74
CA LEU A 292 -32.34 -26.13 47.28
C LEU A 292 -31.10 -26.38 48.15
N GLN A 293 -29.94 -25.84 47.76
CA GLN A 293 -28.72 -25.87 48.58
C GLN A 293 -28.87 -25.07 49.88
N GLU A 294 -29.49 -23.88 49.83
CA GLU A 294 -29.80 -23.10 51.03
C GLU A 294 -30.70 -23.89 52.00
N PHE A 295 -31.76 -24.54 51.49
CA PHE A 295 -32.64 -25.38 52.32
C PHE A 295 -31.91 -26.59 52.92
N GLN A 296 -31.03 -27.26 52.16
CA GLN A 296 -30.24 -28.38 52.68
C GLN A 296 -29.23 -27.93 53.76
N THR A 297 -28.64 -26.76 53.59
CA THR A 297 -27.71 -26.16 54.57
C THR A 297 -28.44 -25.74 55.84
N HIS A 298 -29.67 -25.21 55.70
CA HIS A 298 -30.54 -24.90 56.85
C HIS A 298 -31.03 -26.16 57.58
N ALA A 299 -31.41 -27.22 56.84
CA ALA A 299 -31.84 -28.47 57.45
C ALA A 299 -30.72 -29.16 58.23
N THR A 300 -29.49 -29.14 57.70
CA THR A 300 -28.31 -29.71 58.39
C THR A 300 -27.89 -28.90 59.61
N THR A 301 -27.99 -27.56 59.58
CA THR A 301 -27.74 -26.72 60.77
C THR A 301 -28.81 -26.91 61.86
N VAL A 302 -30.07 -27.11 61.52
CA VAL A 302 -31.13 -27.41 62.50
C VAL A 302 -30.97 -28.81 63.11
N GLN A 303 -30.60 -29.82 62.31
CA GLN A 303 -30.33 -31.18 62.83
C GLN A 303 -29.08 -31.27 63.70
N SER A 304 -28.05 -30.48 63.42
CA SER A 304 -26.82 -30.41 64.24
C SER A 304 -26.96 -29.52 65.48
N GLY A 305 -27.89 -28.56 65.48
CA GLY A 305 -28.20 -27.71 66.64
C GLY A 305 -29.26 -28.28 67.60
N GLY A 306 -29.99 -29.32 67.20
CA GLY A 306 -31.01 -29.98 68.03
C GLY A 306 -30.49 -31.12 68.93
N GLY A 307 -29.16 -31.30 69.00
CA GLY A 307 -28.49 -32.29 69.83
C GLY A 307 -27.62 -31.63 70.91
N GLN A 308 -28.25 -30.82 71.77
CA GLN A 308 -27.74 -30.44 73.09
C GLN A 308 -28.89 -30.49 74.10
#